data_AF-A0A366L385-F1
#
_entry.id   AF-A0A366L385-F1
#
_cell.length_a   1.000
_cell.length_b   1.000
_cell.length_c   1.000
_cell.angle_alpha   90.00
_cell.angle_beta   90.00
_cell.angle_gamma   90.00
#
_symmetry.space_group_name_H-M   'P 1'
#
loop_
_entity.id
_entity.type
_entity.pdbx_description
1 polymer ?
#
loop_
_entity_poly.entity_id
_entity_poly.type
_entity_poly.pdbx_seq_one_letter_code
_entity_poly.pdbx_strand_id
1 'polypeptide(L)'
;MNVLNILNEIEKVDGAVYERLSPRRAALKNFLGLGKKISLAALPLTLSGVFQKAYSQTTANGATVDSLNLLLTLGYMQFQFYNNVITTTPNLIPVADRPIINTLRDQEQAHINVLIKTITDLGGVPRAAMPYANFDYTKVNANVTTNYGTFLRTAVVLEDLGERAYKGQLISLMGTSALALVARVQTIEARHSAQLRQMVNKLQIATLKYMRPWVSIRRNDADGTDLLPITGNDSMIGTLNPVYDIDTGLLNRETKTIQAGIELIGINGNTNLTVGPASEAFDEYLLTATVKTAANLFIKAAFQLK
;
A
#
# COMPACT_ATOMS: atom_id res chain seq x y z
N MET A 1 -56.08 14.91 -12.73
CA MET A 1 -54.67 15.02 -13.17
C MET A 1 -54.41 13.92 -14.18
N ASN A 2 -53.92 14.29 -15.37
CA ASN A 2 -53.88 13.41 -16.54
C ASN A 2 -52.46 12.82 -16.68
N VAL A 3 -52.28 11.55 -16.30
CA VAL A 3 -50.96 10.88 -16.22
C VAL A 3 -50.27 10.81 -17.58
N LEU A 4 -51.03 10.87 -18.67
CA LEU A 4 -50.52 10.90 -20.05
C LEU A 4 -49.82 12.22 -20.43
N ASN A 5 -50.10 13.31 -19.72
CA ASN A 5 -49.40 14.58 -19.93
C ASN A 5 -48.00 14.62 -19.28
N ILE A 6 -47.73 13.75 -18.29
CA ILE A 6 -46.41 13.69 -17.63
C ILE A 6 -45.38 13.01 -18.53
N LEU A 7 -45.79 12.02 -19.34
CA LEU A 7 -44.91 11.34 -20.29
C LEU A 7 -44.55 12.23 -21.50
N ASN A 8 -45.51 13.02 -21.99
CA ASN A 8 -45.26 14.00 -23.06
C ASN A 8 -44.38 15.19 -22.63
N GLU A 9 -44.35 15.52 -21.33
CA GLU A 9 -43.46 16.55 -20.78
C GLU A 9 -42.03 16.01 -20.55
N ILE A 10 -41.85 14.72 -20.29
CA ILE A 10 -40.54 14.06 -20.22
C ILE A 10 -39.88 13.91 -21.59
N GLU A 11 -40.67 13.68 -22.64
CA GLU A 11 -40.16 13.53 -24.01
C GLU A 11 -39.71 14.88 -24.63
N LYS A 12 -40.12 16.02 -24.05
CA LYS A 12 -39.71 17.36 -24.44
C LYS A 12 -38.48 17.88 -23.69
N VAL A 13 -37.86 17.08 -22.82
CA VAL A 13 -36.63 17.47 -22.12
C VAL A 13 -35.42 17.30 -23.05
N ASP A 14 -35.27 18.32 -23.89
CA ASP A 14 -34.04 18.96 -24.38
C ASP A 14 -32.71 18.16 -24.28
N GLY A 15 -32.11 17.90 -25.45
CA GLY A 15 -30.79 17.30 -25.60
C GLY A 15 -29.64 18.08 -24.94
N ALA A 16 -29.91 19.28 -24.41
CA ALA A 16 -28.96 20.09 -23.65
C ALA A 16 -28.59 19.54 -22.26
N VAL A 17 -29.31 18.54 -21.72
CA VAL A 17 -28.97 17.93 -20.40
C VAL A 17 -27.70 17.07 -20.49
N TYR A 18 -27.46 16.39 -21.62
CA TYR A 18 -26.27 15.56 -21.83
C TYR A 18 -24.99 16.38 -22.00
N GLU A 19 -25.09 17.63 -22.47
CA GLU A 19 -23.93 18.54 -22.57
C GLU A 19 -23.50 19.12 -21.21
N ARG A 20 -24.41 19.24 -20.24
CA ARG A 20 -24.10 19.77 -18.91
C ARG A 20 -23.49 18.75 -17.94
N LEU A 21 -23.48 17.46 -18.28
CA LEU A 21 -23.00 16.38 -17.39
C LEU A 21 -21.60 15.83 -17.71
N SER A 22 -20.79 16.46 -18.59
CA SER A 22 -19.41 15.99 -18.79
C SER A 22 -18.32 17.04 -19.02
N PRO A 23 -17.99 17.87 -18.00
CA PRO A 23 -16.80 18.74 -18.04
C PRO A 23 -15.51 17.95 -18.34
N ARG A 24 -15.42 16.71 -17.84
CA ARG A 24 -14.26 15.81 -18.02
C ARG A 24 -14.03 15.36 -19.47
N ARG A 25 -15.10 15.11 -20.24
CA ARG A 25 -14.99 14.62 -21.63
C ARG A 25 -14.64 15.75 -22.60
N ALA A 26 -15.12 16.96 -22.34
CA ALA A 26 -14.75 18.16 -23.10
C ALA A 26 -13.29 18.56 -22.87
N ALA A 27 -12.78 18.47 -21.64
CA ALA A 27 -11.37 18.73 -21.32
C ALA A 27 -10.40 17.78 -22.05
N LEU A 28 -10.74 16.49 -22.13
CA LEU A 28 -9.97 15.48 -22.87
C LEU A 28 -9.99 15.71 -24.39
N LYS A 29 -11.11 16.19 -24.96
CA LYS A 29 -11.18 16.54 -26.38
C LYS A 29 -10.40 17.81 -26.73
N ASN A 30 -10.37 18.80 -25.84
CA ASN A 30 -9.58 20.02 -26.04
C ASN A 30 -8.07 19.77 -25.89
N PHE A 31 -7.66 18.84 -25.03
CA PHE A 31 -6.26 18.42 -24.90
C PHE A 31 -5.76 17.61 -26.12
N LEU A 32 -6.61 16.76 -26.70
CA LEU A 32 -6.26 15.95 -27.88
C LEU A 32 -6.45 16.70 -29.21
N GLY A 33 -7.23 17.77 -29.24
CA GLY A 33 -7.48 18.60 -30.43
C GLY A 33 -6.37 19.61 -30.75
N LEU A 34 -5.51 19.94 -29.78
CA LEU A 34 -4.43 20.93 -29.94
C LEU A 34 -3.15 20.34 -30.58
N GLY A 35 -3.08 19.02 -30.77
CA GLY A 35 -1.88 18.31 -31.24
C GLY A 35 -1.71 18.16 -32.75
N LYS A 36 -2.64 18.67 -33.58
CA LYS A 36 -2.63 18.36 -35.04
C LYS A 36 -1.98 19.39 -35.97
N LYS A 37 -1.43 20.52 -35.48
CA LYS A 37 -0.76 21.50 -36.36
C LYS A 37 0.35 22.30 -35.64
N ILE A 38 1.47 21.66 -35.30
CA ILE A 38 2.74 22.39 -35.13
C ILE A 38 3.67 21.99 -36.27
N SER A 39 3.93 22.98 -37.12
CA SER A 39 4.82 22.94 -38.28
C SER A 39 6.25 22.60 -37.86
N LEU A 40 6.87 21.70 -38.61
CA LEU A 40 8.21 21.15 -38.40
C LEU A 40 9.31 22.07 -38.95
N ALA A 41 9.26 23.37 -38.63
CA ALA A 41 10.28 24.31 -39.11
C ALA A 41 10.61 25.34 -38.04
N ALA A 42 11.89 25.37 -37.66
CA ALA A 42 12.57 26.30 -36.77
C ALA A 42 12.46 26.04 -35.26
N LEU A 43 13.34 25.16 -34.72
CA LEU A 43 14.02 25.38 -33.44
C LEU A 43 15.43 24.70 -33.44
N PRO A 44 16.40 25.22 -32.66
CA PRO A 44 17.83 25.18 -32.96
C PRO A 44 18.58 23.92 -32.52
N LEU A 45 19.74 23.71 -33.15
CA LEU A 45 20.78 22.71 -32.89
C LEU A 45 21.39 22.82 -31.48
N THR A 46 20.75 22.27 -30.45
CA THR A 46 21.40 21.93 -29.17
C THR A 46 21.13 20.47 -28.80
N LEU A 47 21.74 19.57 -29.57
CA LEU A 47 21.57 18.12 -29.51
C LEU A 47 22.87 17.41 -29.06
N SER A 48 23.30 17.58 -27.80
CA SER A 48 24.50 16.86 -27.31
C SER A 48 24.55 16.59 -25.80
N GLY A 49 23.41 16.58 -25.09
CA GLY A 49 23.40 16.32 -23.64
C GLY A 49 22.50 15.20 -23.11
N VAL A 50 21.66 14.57 -23.93
CA VAL A 50 20.57 13.68 -23.41
C VAL A 50 20.67 12.22 -23.86
N PHE A 51 21.78 11.81 -24.50
CA PHE A 51 21.99 10.44 -24.98
C PHE A 51 23.11 9.70 -24.24
N GLN A 52 23.10 9.77 -22.91
CA GLN A 52 23.68 8.74 -22.05
C GLN A 52 22.63 8.22 -21.06
N LYS A 53 21.54 7.65 -21.59
CA LYS A 53 20.90 6.51 -20.92
C LYS A 53 21.42 5.27 -21.61
N ALA A 54 22.23 4.51 -20.88
CA ALA A 54 22.64 3.18 -21.27
C ALA A 54 21.40 2.40 -21.74
N TYR A 55 21.53 1.78 -22.91
CA TYR A 55 20.60 0.82 -23.46
C TYR A 55 20.61 -0.43 -22.55
N SER A 56 19.95 -0.34 -21.40
CA SER A 56 19.39 -1.51 -20.74
C SER A 56 18.30 -2.02 -21.68
N GLN A 57 18.32 -3.31 -22.04
CA GLN A 57 17.24 -3.94 -22.80
C GLN A 57 15.89 -3.54 -22.15
N THR A 58 15.17 -2.58 -22.74
CA THR A 58 13.82 -2.27 -22.31
C THR A 58 12.94 -3.36 -22.89
N THR A 59 12.79 -4.44 -22.15
CA THR A 59 11.67 -5.35 -22.34
C THR A 59 10.40 -4.51 -22.24
N ALA A 60 9.43 -4.72 -23.12
CA ALA A 60 8.08 -4.23 -22.89
C ALA A 60 7.68 -4.61 -21.44
N ASN A 61 7.09 -3.68 -20.70
CA ASN A 61 6.69 -3.86 -19.28
C ASN A 61 7.82 -3.84 -18.22
N GLY A 62 9.05 -3.41 -18.52
CA GLY A 62 10.15 -3.41 -17.53
C GLY A 62 9.79 -2.82 -16.15
N ALA A 63 9.21 -1.62 -16.10
CA ALA A 63 8.79 -0.99 -14.83
C ALA A 63 7.68 -1.79 -14.11
N THR A 64 6.73 -2.37 -14.86
CA THR A 64 5.68 -3.23 -14.32
C THR A 64 6.28 -4.49 -13.69
N VAL A 65 7.23 -5.13 -14.37
CA VAL A 65 7.93 -6.31 -13.89
C VAL A 65 8.75 -5.99 -12.63
N ASP A 66 9.40 -4.84 -12.57
CA ASP A 66 10.13 -4.38 -11.38
C ASP A 66 9.18 -4.18 -10.18
N SER A 67 8.03 -3.54 -10.40
CA SER A 67 6.99 -3.39 -9.37
C SER A 67 6.48 -4.74 -8.85
N LEU A 68 6.19 -5.68 -9.76
CA LEU A 68 5.72 -7.01 -9.37
C LEU A 68 6.80 -7.83 -8.65
N ASN A 69 8.07 -7.70 -9.04
CA ASN A 69 9.19 -8.36 -8.37
C ASN A 69 9.49 -7.79 -6.98
N LEU A 70 9.23 -6.50 -6.76
CA LEU A 70 9.25 -5.91 -5.42
C LEU A 70 8.18 -6.57 -4.54
N LEU A 71 6.93 -6.62 -5.01
CA LEU A 71 5.82 -7.26 -4.28
C LEU A 71 6.06 -8.75 -4.04
N LEU A 72 6.65 -9.46 -5.01
CA LEU A 72 7.02 -10.87 -4.88
C LEU A 72 8.05 -11.09 -3.76
N THR A 73 8.96 -10.14 -3.56
CA THR A 73 9.91 -10.19 -2.44
C THR A 73 9.19 -10.10 -1.09
N LEU A 74 8.20 -9.22 -0.98
CA LEU A 74 7.39 -9.08 0.24
C LEU A 74 6.56 -10.34 0.50
N GLY A 75 5.94 -10.90 -0.55
CA GLY A 75 5.21 -12.16 -0.44
C GLY A 75 6.09 -13.30 0.09
N TYR A 76 7.34 -13.43 -0.39
CA TYR A 76 8.27 -14.42 0.19
C TYR A 76 8.57 -14.12 1.67
N MET A 77 8.76 -12.86 2.04
CA MET A 77 9.03 -12.46 3.42
C MET A 77 7.87 -12.79 4.36
N GLN A 78 6.62 -12.50 3.97
CA GLN A 78 5.40 -12.79 4.74
C GLN A 78 5.12 -14.29 4.78
N PHE A 79 5.17 -14.99 3.64
CA PHE A 79 4.98 -16.43 3.57
C PHE A 79 5.96 -17.18 4.48
N GLN A 80 7.25 -16.86 4.40
CA GLN A 80 8.27 -17.56 5.20
C GLN A 80 8.08 -17.31 6.70
N PHE A 81 7.61 -16.12 7.09
CA PHE A 81 7.29 -15.80 8.48
C PHE A 81 6.19 -16.71 9.03
N TYR A 82 5.05 -16.80 8.35
CA TYR A 82 3.95 -17.66 8.79
C TYR A 82 4.28 -19.15 8.68
N ASN A 83 4.92 -19.55 7.58
CA ASN A 83 5.28 -20.94 7.36
C ASN A 83 6.23 -21.44 8.47
N ASN A 84 7.21 -20.61 8.88
CA ASN A 84 8.15 -20.99 9.92
C ASN A 84 7.48 -21.26 11.27
N VAL A 85 6.58 -20.38 11.73
CA VAL A 85 5.89 -20.59 13.02
C VAL A 85 4.97 -21.82 12.98
N ILE A 86 4.32 -22.08 11.84
CA ILE A 86 3.45 -23.24 11.66
C ILE A 86 4.26 -24.55 11.69
N THR A 87 5.43 -24.58 11.05
CA THR A 87 6.20 -25.82 10.89
C THR A 87 7.20 -26.07 12.02
N THR A 88 7.73 -25.01 12.65
CA THR A 88 8.87 -25.10 13.57
C THR A 88 8.45 -24.91 15.02
N THR A 89 7.55 -23.96 15.28
CA THR A 89 7.07 -23.64 16.62
C THR A 89 5.54 -23.63 16.70
N PRO A 90 4.84 -24.69 16.23
CA PRO A 90 3.38 -24.69 16.14
C PRO A 90 2.70 -24.45 17.50
N ASN A 91 3.34 -24.81 18.60
CA ASN A 91 2.79 -24.62 19.95
C ASN A 91 2.84 -23.16 20.44
N LEU A 92 3.53 -22.27 19.71
CA LEU A 92 3.51 -20.83 19.97
C LEU A 92 2.12 -20.23 19.71
N ILE A 93 1.39 -20.77 18.73
CA ILE A 93 0.10 -20.25 18.30
C ILE A 93 -1.02 -20.88 19.14
N PRO A 94 -1.84 -20.09 19.85
CA PRO A 94 -3.04 -20.59 20.52
C PRO A 94 -3.95 -21.36 19.55
N VAL A 95 -4.60 -22.42 20.04
CA VAL A 95 -5.44 -23.30 19.21
C VAL A 95 -6.53 -22.51 18.46
N ALA A 96 -7.15 -21.53 19.12
CA ALA A 96 -8.19 -20.69 18.53
C ALA A 96 -7.70 -19.80 17.37
N ASP A 97 -6.42 -19.43 17.38
CA ASP A 97 -5.84 -18.50 16.39
C ASP A 97 -5.16 -19.24 15.22
N ARG A 98 -4.85 -20.53 15.39
CA ARG A 98 -4.18 -21.35 14.38
C ARG A 98 -4.87 -21.34 13.00
N PRO A 99 -6.20 -21.45 12.88
CA PRO A 99 -6.88 -21.38 11.58
C PRO A 99 -6.65 -20.04 10.86
N ILE A 100 -6.54 -18.95 11.61
CA ILE A 100 -6.28 -17.61 11.06
C ILE A 100 -4.85 -17.53 10.52
N ILE A 101 -3.87 -17.98 11.31
CA ILE A 101 -2.45 -17.97 10.88
C ILE A 101 -2.21 -18.90 9.68
N ASN A 102 -2.88 -20.06 9.63
CA ASN A 102 -2.87 -20.91 8.44
C ASN A 102 -3.43 -20.17 7.23
N THR A 103 -4.59 -19.53 7.38
CA THR A 103 -5.25 -18.79 6.29
C THR A 103 -4.34 -17.70 5.72
N LEU A 104 -3.67 -16.92 6.58
CA LEU A 104 -2.67 -15.93 6.17
C LEU A 104 -1.55 -16.58 5.35
N ARG A 105 -0.94 -17.67 5.84
CA ARG A 105 0.10 -18.42 5.12
C ARG A 105 -0.36 -18.92 3.74
N ASP A 106 -1.60 -19.41 3.65
CA ASP A 106 -2.22 -19.90 2.42
C ASP A 106 -2.42 -18.76 1.41
N GLN A 107 -2.89 -17.60 1.89
CA GLN A 107 -3.09 -16.42 1.06
C GLN A 107 -1.77 -15.82 0.57
N GLU A 108 -0.74 -15.75 1.41
CA GLU A 108 0.60 -15.33 0.97
C GLU A 108 1.16 -16.22 -0.14
N GLN A 109 0.96 -17.54 -0.05
CA GLN A 109 1.36 -18.46 -1.10
C GLN A 109 0.57 -18.21 -2.40
N ALA A 110 -0.72 -17.90 -2.31
CA ALA A 110 -1.54 -17.56 -3.46
C ALA A 110 -1.09 -16.24 -4.11
N HIS A 111 -0.70 -15.24 -3.32
CA HIS A 111 -0.14 -13.98 -3.79
C HIS A 111 1.17 -14.20 -4.56
N ILE A 112 2.10 -14.98 -4.00
CA ILE A 112 3.34 -15.40 -4.67
C ILE A 112 3.02 -16.05 -6.03
N ASN A 113 2.11 -17.02 -6.06
CA ASN A 113 1.78 -17.77 -7.27
C ASN A 113 1.22 -16.86 -8.37
N VAL A 114 0.31 -15.95 -8.01
CA VAL A 114 -0.29 -15.04 -9.00
C VAL A 114 0.68 -13.98 -9.49
N LEU A 115 1.60 -13.50 -8.64
CA LEU A 115 2.67 -12.58 -9.04
C LEU A 115 3.66 -13.25 -9.99
N ILE A 116 4.14 -14.46 -9.66
CA ILE A 116 5.03 -15.24 -10.54
C ILE A 116 4.38 -15.42 -11.91
N LYS A 117 3.12 -15.89 -11.93
CA LYS A 117 2.39 -16.07 -13.18
C LYS A 117 2.30 -14.78 -13.98
N THR A 118 1.95 -13.68 -13.33
CA THR A 118 1.79 -12.38 -14.00
C THR A 118 3.10 -11.84 -14.56
N ILE A 119 4.21 -11.99 -13.82
CA ILE A 119 5.53 -11.60 -14.30
C ILE A 119 5.91 -12.41 -15.54
N THR A 120 5.70 -13.73 -15.51
CA THR A 120 5.97 -14.61 -16.65
C THR A 120 5.09 -14.29 -17.86
N ASP A 121 3.79 -14.05 -17.66
CA ASP A 121 2.86 -13.69 -18.73
C ASP A 121 3.24 -12.34 -19.41
N LEU A 122 3.87 -11.44 -18.67
CA LEU A 122 4.40 -10.16 -19.18
C LEU A 122 5.76 -10.32 -19.89
N GLY A 123 6.31 -11.53 -19.98
CA GLY A 123 7.63 -11.81 -20.54
C GLY A 123 8.80 -11.44 -19.61
N GLY A 124 8.51 -11.18 -18.33
CA GLY A 124 9.50 -10.88 -17.31
C GLY A 124 10.05 -12.14 -16.62
N VAL A 125 11.14 -11.96 -15.88
CA VAL A 125 11.74 -13.02 -15.05
C VAL A 125 11.29 -12.81 -13.60
N PRO A 126 10.54 -13.75 -13.00
CA PRO A 126 10.21 -13.70 -11.58
C PRO A 126 11.47 -13.78 -10.71
N ARG A 127 11.49 -13.03 -9.62
CA ARG A 127 12.55 -13.10 -8.62
C ARG A 127 12.65 -14.52 -8.08
N ALA A 128 13.90 -15.00 -7.97
CA ALA A 128 14.19 -16.29 -7.34
C ALA A 128 13.61 -16.37 -5.92
N ALA A 129 13.11 -17.55 -5.57
CA ALA A 129 12.53 -17.80 -4.26
C ALA A 129 13.51 -17.45 -3.14
N MET A 130 13.01 -16.78 -2.11
CA MET A 130 13.79 -16.44 -0.92
C MET A 130 13.39 -17.38 0.23
N PRO A 131 14.27 -18.30 0.69
CA PRO A 131 13.98 -19.15 1.83
C PRO A 131 14.02 -18.36 3.15
N TYR A 132 13.43 -18.92 4.21
CA TYR A 132 13.44 -18.33 5.56
C TYR A 132 14.84 -17.85 6.01
N ALA A 133 15.90 -18.58 5.65
CA ALA A 133 17.28 -18.24 5.99
C ALA A 133 17.75 -16.87 5.46
N ASN A 134 17.07 -16.30 4.46
CA ASN A 134 17.38 -14.98 3.90
C ASN A 134 16.84 -13.82 4.75
N PHE A 135 15.98 -14.10 5.73
CA PHE A 135 15.29 -13.11 6.54
C PHE A 135 15.74 -13.13 8.02
N ASP A 136 15.56 -11.99 8.70
CA ASP A 136 15.79 -11.77 10.12
C ASP A 136 14.61 -11.02 10.75
N TYR A 137 13.71 -11.76 11.39
CA TYR A 137 12.51 -11.23 12.03
C TYR A 137 12.74 -10.73 13.46
N THR A 138 13.98 -10.83 13.98
CA THR A 138 14.29 -10.46 15.37
C THR A 138 14.35 -8.95 15.61
N LYS A 139 14.25 -8.14 14.54
CA LYS A 139 14.26 -6.67 14.60
C LYS A 139 13.15 -6.06 15.43
N VAL A 140 11.97 -6.68 15.42
CA VAL A 140 10.88 -6.28 16.32
C VAL A 140 11.25 -6.65 17.74
N ASN A 141 11.64 -7.91 17.94
CA ASN A 141 12.15 -8.41 19.21
C ASN A 141 12.77 -9.80 19.00
N ALA A 142 13.82 -10.12 19.78
CA ALA A 142 14.47 -11.43 19.73
C ALA A 142 13.55 -12.62 20.03
N ASN A 143 12.46 -12.41 20.79
CA ASN A 143 11.52 -13.44 21.20
C ASN A 143 10.41 -13.73 20.18
N VAL A 144 10.59 -13.35 18.91
CA VAL A 144 9.57 -13.52 17.86
C VAL A 144 9.15 -14.98 17.65
N THR A 145 10.03 -15.95 17.94
CA THR A 145 9.75 -17.38 17.81
C THR A 145 9.30 -18.05 19.11
N THR A 146 9.31 -17.33 20.23
CA THR A 146 9.06 -17.88 21.58
C THR A 146 7.97 -17.16 22.35
N ASN A 147 7.54 -15.97 21.92
CA ASN A 147 6.46 -15.21 22.53
C ASN A 147 5.38 -14.86 21.51
N TYR A 148 4.14 -15.30 21.76
CA TYR A 148 3.03 -15.14 20.82
C TYR A 148 2.64 -13.67 20.60
N GLY A 149 2.66 -12.85 21.66
CA GLY A 149 2.40 -11.42 21.54
C GLY A 149 3.45 -10.72 20.67
N THR A 150 4.73 -11.09 20.83
CA THR A 150 5.80 -10.62 19.95
C THR A 150 5.61 -11.10 18.51
N PHE A 151 5.27 -12.37 18.30
CA PHE A 151 4.97 -12.90 16.97
C PHE A 151 3.87 -12.08 16.26
N LEU A 152 2.74 -11.84 16.92
CA LEU A 152 1.65 -11.05 16.34
C LEU A 152 2.05 -9.60 16.06
N ARG A 153 2.87 -8.99 16.93
CA ARG A 153 3.42 -7.65 16.66
C ARG A 153 4.28 -7.61 15.41
N THR A 154 5.13 -8.62 15.20
CA THR A 154 5.91 -8.72 13.97
C THR A 154 5.02 -8.94 12.77
N ALA A 155 4.00 -9.79 12.88
CA ALA A 155 3.03 -10.05 11.83
C ALA A 155 2.35 -8.74 11.36
N VAL A 156 1.86 -7.92 12.30
CA VAL A 156 1.28 -6.60 11.99
C VAL A 156 2.25 -5.75 11.17
N VAL A 157 3.50 -5.62 11.61
CA VAL A 157 4.50 -4.79 10.91
C VAL A 157 4.74 -5.29 9.48
N LEU A 158 4.76 -6.60 9.27
CA LEU A 158 4.95 -7.17 7.94
C LEU A 158 3.74 -6.92 7.02
N GLU A 159 2.52 -7.11 7.52
CA GLU A 159 1.30 -6.85 6.74
C GLU A 159 1.09 -5.36 6.45
N ASP A 160 1.40 -4.47 7.40
CA ASP A 160 1.33 -3.03 7.18
C ASP A 160 2.34 -2.58 6.10
N LEU A 161 3.55 -3.15 6.12
CA LEU A 161 4.52 -2.93 5.06
C LEU A 161 4.00 -3.45 3.71
N GLY A 162 3.45 -4.67 3.70
CA GLY A 162 2.87 -5.30 2.51
C GLY A 162 1.78 -4.43 1.90
N GLU A 163 0.72 -4.14 2.65
CA GLU A 163 -0.45 -3.45 2.13
C GLU A 163 -0.14 -2.02 1.64
N ARG A 164 0.76 -1.30 2.32
CA ARG A 164 1.22 0.03 1.89
C ARG A 164 2.13 -0.02 0.67
N ALA A 165 2.97 -1.05 0.56
CA ALA A 165 3.77 -1.28 -0.64
C ALA A 165 2.90 -1.56 -1.86
N TYR A 166 1.88 -2.41 -1.71
CA TYR A 166 0.89 -2.69 -2.75
C TYR A 166 0.22 -1.41 -3.23
N LYS A 167 -0.28 -0.56 -2.31
CA LYS A 167 -0.87 0.76 -2.65
C LYS A 167 0.10 1.63 -3.46
N GLY A 168 1.37 1.68 -3.05
CA GLY A 168 2.39 2.48 -3.76
C GLY A 168 2.67 1.97 -5.16
N GLN A 169 2.72 0.65 -5.34
CA GLN A 169 2.90 0.06 -6.67
C GLN A 169 1.71 0.30 -7.59
N LEU A 170 0.49 0.53 -7.09
CA LEU A 170 -0.65 0.89 -7.96
C LEU A 170 -0.36 2.15 -8.79
N ILE A 171 0.41 3.10 -8.25
CA ILE A 171 0.83 4.32 -8.97
C ILE A 171 1.67 3.96 -10.19
N SER A 172 2.68 3.10 -10.02
CA SER A 172 3.57 2.64 -11.10
C SER A 172 2.87 1.72 -12.10
N LEU A 173 1.75 1.09 -11.69
CA LEU A 173 0.99 0.16 -12.52
C LEU A 173 -0.17 0.83 -13.27
N MET A 174 -0.39 2.13 -13.09
CA MET A 174 -1.43 2.85 -13.82
C MET A 174 -1.33 2.63 -15.34
N GLY A 175 -2.43 2.23 -15.97
CA GLY A 175 -2.49 1.96 -17.41
C GLY A 175 -1.88 0.63 -17.85
N THR A 176 -1.37 -0.18 -16.92
CA THR A 176 -0.85 -1.52 -17.20
C THR A 176 -1.94 -2.59 -17.02
N SER A 177 -1.78 -3.75 -17.65
CA SER A 177 -2.70 -4.89 -17.47
C SER A 177 -2.63 -5.49 -16.06
N ALA A 178 -1.56 -5.25 -15.31
CA ALA A 178 -1.37 -5.77 -13.96
C ALA A 178 -2.13 -4.98 -12.87
N LEU A 179 -2.59 -3.75 -13.15
CA LEU A 179 -3.21 -2.87 -12.16
C LEU A 179 -4.37 -3.52 -11.41
N ALA A 180 -5.33 -4.11 -12.14
CA ALA A 180 -6.53 -4.69 -11.55
C ALA A 180 -6.22 -5.90 -10.66
N LEU A 181 -5.18 -6.68 -11.02
CA LEU A 181 -4.73 -7.80 -10.20
C LEU A 181 -4.12 -7.30 -8.90
N VAL A 182 -3.15 -6.39 -8.99
CA VAL A 182 -2.44 -5.87 -7.81
C VAL A 182 -3.39 -5.14 -6.87
N ALA A 183 -4.39 -4.42 -7.39
CA ALA A 183 -5.44 -3.81 -6.58
C ALA A 183 -6.27 -4.85 -5.81
N ARG A 184 -6.59 -6.01 -6.40
CA ARG A 184 -7.31 -7.08 -5.69
C ARG A 184 -6.47 -7.65 -4.56
N VAL A 185 -5.19 -7.93 -4.82
CA VAL A 185 -4.28 -8.44 -3.78
C VAL A 185 -4.12 -7.43 -2.65
N GLN A 186 -3.99 -6.14 -2.98
CA GLN A 186 -3.93 -5.06 -1.98
C GLN A 186 -5.11 -5.12 -1.00
N THR A 187 -6.34 -5.34 -1.49
CA THR A 187 -7.52 -5.44 -0.58
C THR A 187 -7.47 -6.66 0.34
N ILE A 188 -6.75 -7.72 -0.04
CA ILE A 188 -6.55 -8.90 0.80
C ILE A 188 -5.48 -8.61 1.85
N GLU A 189 -4.36 -8.01 1.47
CA GLU A 189 -3.30 -7.54 2.39
C GLU A 189 -3.85 -6.58 3.46
N ALA A 190 -4.72 -5.64 3.06
CA ALA A 190 -5.40 -4.74 4.01
C ALA A 190 -6.26 -5.50 5.03
N ARG A 191 -6.89 -6.62 4.63
CA ARG A 191 -7.64 -7.48 5.54
C ARG A 191 -6.71 -8.31 6.44
N HIS A 192 -5.53 -8.70 5.97
CA HIS A 192 -4.51 -9.35 6.80
C HIS A 192 -4.06 -8.42 7.92
N SER A 193 -3.67 -7.20 7.56
CA SER A 193 -3.32 -6.14 8.51
C SER A 193 -4.44 -5.92 9.54
N ALA A 194 -5.68 -5.70 9.07
CA ALA A 194 -6.82 -5.51 9.95
C ALA A 194 -7.06 -6.67 10.92
N GLN A 195 -6.99 -7.91 10.43
CA GLN A 195 -7.18 -9.10 11.23
C GLN A 195 -6.12 -9.22 12.34
N LEU A 196 -4.85 -9.04 11.99
CA LEU A 196 -3.76 -9.14 12.96
C LEU A 196 -3.77 -8.00 13.97
N ARG A 197 -4.11 -6.80 13.55
CA ARG A 197 -4.31 -5.65 14.44
C ARG A 197 -5.42 -5.92 15.46
N GLN A 198 -6.53 -6.53 15.06
CA GLN A 198 -7.57 -6.98 15.99
C GLN A 198 -7.08 -8.07 16.94
N MET A 199 -6.27 -9.03 16.48
CA MET A 199 -5.70 -10.07 17.34
C MET A 199 -4.76 -9.47 18.39
N VAL A 200 -3.89 -8.53 17.99
CA VAL A 200 -3.01 -7.81 18.91
C VAL A 200 -3.82 -6.97 19.90
N ASN A 201 -4.88 -6.28 19.44
CA ASN A 201 -5.77 -5.52 20.31
C ASN A 201 -6.39 -6.41 21.41
N LYS A 202 -6.83 -7.63 21.07
CA LYS A 202 -7.39 -8.59 22.03
C LYS A 202 -6.39 -9.04 23.11
N LEU A 203 -5.08 -8.99 22.85
CA LEU A 203 -4.08 -9.29 23.87
C LEU A 203 -4.01 -8.23 24.98
N GLN A 204 -4.59 -7.04 24.77
CA GLN A 204 -4.63 -5.94 25.74
C GLN A 204 -3.26 -5.57 26.32
N ILE A 205 -2.19 -5.77 25.54
CA ILE A 205 -0.84 -5.34 25.91
C ILE A 205 -0.87 -3.82 26.03
N ALA A 206 -0.32 -3.28 27.12
CA ALA A 206 -0.45 -1.86 27.50
C ALA A 206 -0.13 -0.88 26.35
N THR A 207 0.85 -1.21 25.51
CA THR A 207 1.28 -0.39 24.38
C THR A 207 0.40 -0.49 23.13
N LEU A 208 -0.45 -1.52 23.02
CA LEU A 208 -1.13 -1.91 21.76
C LEU A 208 -2.64 -2.10 21.88
N LYS A 209 -3.20 -1.96 23.08
CA LYS A 209 -4.66 -2.01 23.31
C LYS A 209 -5.47 -0.92 22.59
N TYR A 210 -4.79 0.06 22.00
CA TYR A 210 -5.36 1.17 21.25
C TYR A 210 -5.08 1.08 19.75
N MET A 211 -4.63 -0.08 19.27
CA MET A 211 -4.45 -0.31 17.84
C MET A 211 -5.80 -0.32 17.12
N ARG A 212 -5.85 0.41 16.01
CA ARG A 212 -6.94 0.40 15.03
C ARG A 212 -6.84 -0.83 14.13
N PRO A 213 -7.94 -1.27 13.50
CA PRO A 213 -7.91 -2.30 12.48
C PRO A 213 -7.40 -1.78 11.12
N TRP A 214 -6.85 -0.58 11.05
CA TRP A 214 -6.10 -0.03 9.91
C TRP A 214 -4.84 0.67 10.43
N VAL A 215 -3.87 0.96 9.57
CA VAL A 215 -2.67 1.72 9.93
C VAL A 215 -3.08 3.14 10.31
N SER A 216 -2.67 3.60 11.48
CA SER A 216 -3.03 4.93 11.98
C SER A 216 -2.18 5.33 13.19
N ILE A 217 -2.49 6.48 13.78
CA ILE A 217 -2.07 6.86 15.12
C ILE A 217 -2.99 6.18 16.14
N ARG A 218 -2.39 5.60 17.19
CA ARG A 218 -3.14 5.05 18.33
C ARG A 218 -3.90 6.15 19.06
N ARG A 219 -5.18 5.92 19.32
CA ARG A 219 -6.09 6.87 19.97
C ARG A 219 -6.93 6.17 21.05
N ASN A 220 -7.24 6.88 22.12
CA ASN A 220 -8.22 6.42 23.09
C ASN A 220 -9.64 6.81 22.62
N ASP A 221 -10.47 5.82 22.30
CA ASP A 221 -11.84 6.06 21.85
C ASP A 221 -12.78 6.55 22.97
N ALA A 222 -12.40 6.34 24.23
CA ALA A 222 -13.23 6.75 25.37
C ALA A 222 -13.25 8.28 25.57
N ASP A 223 -12.14 8.95 25.30
CA ASP A 223 -11.99 10.40 25.47
C ASP A 223 -11.61 11.13 24.17
N GLY A 224 -11.41 10.40 23.08
CA GLY A 224 -11.05 10.93 21.76
C GLY A 224 -9.60 11.43 21.66
N THR A 225 -8.75 11.17 22.65
CA THR A 225 -7.39 11.72 22.71
C THR A 225 -6.37 10.87 21.96
N ASP A 226 -5.54 11.53 21.15
CA ASP A 226 -4.39 10.90 20.49
C ASP A 226 -3.35 10.51 21.54
N LEU A 227 -2.79 9.30 21.42
CA LEU A 227 -1.81 8.81 22.38
C LEU A 227 -0.40 9.29 22.04
N LEU A 228 0.27 9.86 23.03
CA LEU A 228 1.64 10.34 22.90
C LEU A 228 2.67 9.19 23.10
N PRO A 229 3.82 9.23 22.41
CA PRO A 229 4.16 10.17 21.34
C PRO A 229 3.40 9.86 20.05
N ILE A 230 2.97 10.91 19.33
CA ILE A 230 2.36 10.80 18.01
C ILE A 230 3.47 10.51 16.99
N THR A 231 3.71 9.23 16.72
CA THR A 231 4.74 8.80 15.77
C THR A 231 4.17 8.24 14.47
N GLY A 232 2.90 7.83 14.45
CA GLY A 232 2.33 7.02 13.37
C GLY A 232 2.93 5.60 13.26
N ASN A 233 3.90 5.27 14.14
CA ASN A 233 4.54 3.96 14.18
C ASN A 233 3.89 3.09 15.26
N ASP A 234 2.99 2.21 14.82
CA ASP A 234 2.25 1.30 15.70
C ASP A 234 3.12 0.24 16.37
N SER A 235 4.30 -0.07 15.81
CA SER A 235 5.24 -1.01 16.45
C SER A 235 5.87 -0.46 17.73
N MET A 236 5.92 0.88 17.88
CA MET A 236 6.66 1.63 18.90
C MET A 236 8.18 1.41 18.91
N ILE A 237 8.75 0.87 17.84
CA ILE A 237 10.19 0.59 17.74
C ILE A 237 10.78 1.54 16.70
N GLY A 238 11.66 2.45 17.15
CA GLY A 238 12.21 3.51 16.29
C GLY A 238 12.91 2.99 15.02
N THR A 239 13.61 1.86 15.11
CA THR A 239 14.25 1.22 13.95
C THR A 239 13.25 0.77 12.88
N LEU A 240 11.98 0.60 13.23
CA LEU A 240 10.89 0.23 12.31
C LEU A 240 10.12 1.44 11.77
N ASN A 241 10.53 2.67 12.10
CA ASN A 241 9.94 3.87 11.51
C ASN A 241 9.79 3.76 9.99
N PRO A 242 10.75 3.25 9.18
CA PRO A 242 10.58 3.16 7.73
C PRO A 242 9.37 2.36 7.23
N VAL A 243 8.77 1.49 8.04
CA VAL A 243 7.51 0.80 7.71
C VAL A 243 6.30 1.75 7.78
N TYR A 244 6.39 2.74 8.68
CA TYR A 244 5.31 3.64 9.03
C TYR A 244 5.51 5.07 8.53
N ASP A 245 6.75 5.43 8.20
CA ASP A 245 7.25 6.78 7.98
C ASP A 245 7.41 7.12 6.49
N ILE A 246 7.73 8.39 6.23
CA ILE A 246 7.74 9.09 4.93
C ILE A 246 8.64 8.49 3.85
N ASP A 247 8.15 8.55 2.62
CA ASP A 247 9.02 8.65 1.45
C ASP A 247 9.72 10.02 1.45
N THR A 248 11.04 10.05 1.28
CA THR A 248 11.81 11.30 1.23
C THR A 248 11.25 12.26 0.17
N GLY A 249 10.80 13.44 0.61
CA GLY A 249 10.25 14.48 -0.28
C GLY A 249 8.74 14.36 -0.56
N LEU A 250 8.06 13.34 -0.03
CA LEU A 250 6.60 13.26 -0.03
C LEU A 250 6.02 13.70 1.32
N LEU A 251 4.78 14.16 1.27
CA LEU A 251 3.94 14.43 2.43
C LEU A 251 3.01 13.24 2.74
N ASN A 252 3.41 12.00 2.43
CA ASN A 252 2.64 10.78 2.75
C ASN A 252 3.09 10.21 4.10
N ARG A 253 2.34 10.48 5.16
CA ARG A 253 2.72 10.01 6.50
C ARG A 253 1.47 9.63 7.25
N GLU A 254 1.58 8.63 8.13
CA GLU A 254 0.48 8.25 9.04
C GLU A 254 0.10 9.36 10.04
N THR A 255 0.80 10.50 9.99
CA THR A 255 0.50 11.72 10.74
C THR A 255 0.10 12.88 9.83
N LYS A 256 -0.31 12.61 8.59
CA LYS A 256 -0.59 13.63 7.58
C LYS A 256 -1.91 14.30 7.89
N THR A 257 -1.91 15.62 7.93
CA THR A 257 -3.13 16.38 8.24
C THR A 257 -3.48 17.42 7.18
N ILE A 258 -2.64 17.59 6.16
CA ILE A 258 -2.87 18.54 5.07
C ILE A 258 -3.24 17.78 3.79
N GLN A 259 -4.33 18.18 3.14
CA GLN A 259 -4.70 17.69 1.82
C GLN A 259 -5.04 18.84 0.88
N ALA A 260 -4.46 18.82 -0.32
CA ALA A 260 -4.65 19.86 -1.32
C ALA A 260 -4.42 21.30 -0.78
N GLY A 261 -3.48 21.44 0.17
CA GLY A 261 -3.15 22.72 0.81
C GLY A 261 -4.09 23.15 1.95
N ILE A 262 -5.06 22.31 2.32
CA ILE A 262 -6.00 22.57 3.41
C ILE A 262 -5.59 21.75 4.64
N GLU A 263 -5.38 22.43 5.76
CA GLU A 263 -5.18 21.81 7.07
C GLU A 263 -6.52 21.24 7.57
N LEU A 264 -6.52 19.94 7.89
CA LEU A 264 -7.70 19.26 8.40
C LEU A 264 -7.85 19.42 9.92
N ILE A 265 -6.74 19.60 10.65
CA ILE A 265 -6.82 19.85 12.10
C ILE A 265 -7.64 21.11 12.33
N GLY A 266 -8.70 21.01 13.13
CA GLY A 266 -9.52 22.18 13.46
C GLY A 266 -10.31 22.76 12.29
N ILE A 267 -10.45 22.06 11.16
CA ILE A 267 -11.13 22.61 9.98
C ILE A 267 -12.53 23.11 10.35
N ASN A 268 -12.87 24.32 9.92
CA ASN A 268 -14.13 25.01 10.27
C ASN A 268 -14.41 25.10 11.78
N GLY A 269 -13.36 25.16 12.62
CA GLY A 269 -13.48 25.24 14.08
C GLY A 269 -13.76 23.90 14.78
N ASN A 270 -13.69 22.77 14.07
CA ASN A 270 -13.92 21.45 14.66
C ASN A 270 -12.71 20.96 15.47
N THR A 271 -12.70 21.24 16.76
CA THR A 271 -11.62 20.85 17.68
C THR A 271 -11.45 19.34 17.87
N ASN A 272 -12.42 18.53 17.44
CA ASN A 272 -12.33 17.06 17.52
C ASN A 272 -11.51 16.45 16.37
N LEU A 273 -11.19 17.22 15.33
CA LEU A 273 -10.23 16.80 14.30
C LEU A 273 -8.82 17.08 14.80
N THR A 274 -8.30 16.15 15.61
CA THR A 274 -6.90 16.10 16.02
C THR A 274 -6.05 15.39 14.95
N VAL A 275 -4.76 15.14 15.22
CA VAL A 275 -3.85 14.54 14.24
C VAL A 275 -4.33 13.16 13.81
N GLY A 276 -4.74 12.31 14.76
CA GLY A 276 -5.26 10.97 14.50
C GLY A 276 -6.42 10.98 13.49
N PRO A 277 -7.58 11.57 13.81
CA PRO A 277 -8.73 11.63 12.91
C PRO A 277 -8.46 12.31 11.57
N ALA A 278 -7.59 13.33 11.55
CA ALA A 278 -7.18 13.98 10.31
C ALA A 278 -6.37 13.01 9.41
N SER A 279 -5.43 12.28 9.99
CA SER A 279 -4.59 11.30 9.27
C SER A 279 -5.37 10.07 8.81
N GLU A 280 -6.36 9.61 9.57
CA GLU A 280 -7.23 8.49 9.21
C GLU A 280 -8.07 8.75 7.94
N ALA A 281 -8.20 10.01 7.51
CA ALA A 281 -8.86 10.36 6.25
C ALA A 281 -8.02 9.99 5.01
N PHE A 282 -6.75 9.63 5.20
CA PHE A 282 -5.83 9.26 4.14
C PHE A 282 -5.40 7.82 4.29
N ASP A 283 -5.02 7.25 3.17
CA ASP A 283 -4.48 5.91 3.11
C ASP A 283 -3.08 5.96 2.50
N GLU A 284 -2.06 5.88 3.36
CA GLU A 284 -0.70 6.28 3.01
C GLU A 284 0.08 5.12 2.40
N TYR A 285 0.44 5.27 1.12
CA TYR A 285 1.26 4.31 0.39
C TYR A 285 2.74 4.45 0.74
N LEU A 286 3.56 3.48 0.31
CA LEU A 286 5.02 3.60 0.30
C LEU A 286 5.57 3.46 -1.13
N LEU A 287 6.43 4.39 -1.56
CA LEU A 287 7.14 4.26 -2.83
C LEU A 287 8.23 3.19 -2.75
N THR A 288 8.62 2.70 -3.92
CA THR A 288 9.62 1.64 -4.12
C THR A 288 10.89 1.82 -3.29
N ALA A 289 11.43 3.04 -3.18
CA ALA A 289 12.67 3.28 -2.41
C ALA A 289 12.49 3.03 -0.91
N THR A 290 11.37 3.47 -0.34
CA THR A 290 11.07 3.29 1.09
C THR A 290 10.64 1.86 1.37
N VAL A 291 9.87 1.23 0.48
CA VAL A 291 9.56 -0.20 0.58
C VAL A 291 10.85 -1.03 0.64
N LYS A 292 11.83 -0.75 -0.23
CA LYS A 292 13.12 -1.43 -0.19
C LYS A 292 13.86 -1.20 1.12
N THR A 293 13.87 0.04 1.61
CA THR A 293 14.50 0.39 2.89
C THR A 293 13.86 -0.35 4.06
N ALA A 294 12.53 -0.34 4.13
CA ALA A 294 11.74 -1.00 5.16
C ALA A 294 11.88 -2.53 5.09
N ALA A 295 11.79 -3.13 3.90
CA ALA A 295 11.99 -4.57 3.71
C ALA A 295 13.42 -5.00 4.08
N ASN A 296 14.43 -4.18 3.78
CA ASN A 296 15.83 -4.46 4.11
C ASN A 296 16.12 -4.49 5.62
N LEU A 297 15.21 -4.00 6.47
CA LEU A 297 15.29 -4.24 7.92
C LEU A 297 15.17 -5.74 8.24
N PHE A 298 14.33 -6.45 7.50
CA PHE A 298 14.03 -7.87 7.68
C PHE A 298 14.80 -8.79 6.74
N ILE A 299 15.48 -8.26 5.72
CA ILE A 299 16.29 -9.04 4.79
C ILE A 299 17.76 -9.00 5.21
N LYS A 300 18.39 -10.16 5.36
CA LYS A 300 19.82 -10.23 5.70
C LYS A 300 20.68 -9.57 4.63
N ALA A 301 21.79 -8.97 5.04
CA ALA A 301 22.66 -8.12 4.21
C ALA A 301 23.00 -8.71 2.82
N ALA A 302 23.26 -10.03 2.74
CA ALA A 302 23.61 -10.70 1.47
C ALA A 302 22.47 -10.74 0.44
N PHE A 303 21.23 -10.48 0.85
CA PHE A 303 20.03 -10.62 0.01
C PHE A 303 19.24 -9.32 -0.14
N GLN A 304 19.74 -8.22 0.44
CA GLN A 304 19.05 -6.94 0.45
C GLN A 304 18.71 -6.43 -0.95
N LEU A 305 17.58 -5.74 -1.04
CA LEU A 305 17.10 -5.06 -2.22
C LEU A 305 17.98 -3.83 -2.50
N LYS A 306 18.37 -3.67 -3.77
CA LYS A 306 19.12 -2.52 -4.28
C LYS A 306 18.18 -1.51 -4.91
#